data_AF-A0A9W7CG25-F1
#
_entry.id   AF-A0A9W7CG25-F1
#
_cell.length_a   1.000
_cell.length_b   1.000
_cell.length_c   1.000
_cell.angle_alpha   90.00
_cell.angle_beta   90.00
_cell.angle_gamma   90.00
#
_symmetry.space_group_name_H-M   'P 1'
#
loop_
_entity.id
_entity.type
_entity.pdbx_description
1 polymer ?
#
loop_
_entity_poly.entity_id
_entity_poly.type
_entity_poly.pdbx_seq_one_letter_code
_entity_poly.pdbx_strand_id
1 'polypeptide(L)'
;MGRFCVWLLYNPKEPEFTSTQQYTWSVLLGVVLGVAASVYGSFIETLIHGIWYLLPTYVSTSYPSFPLPLLFPLITTLLTFFTSLLLPLLPTPPTQDTWTKSIHRHGSLPPNSLLSTVLLSILSLSTGLSLGPELPLLTISSQIGSLLSLTLHQSLLSCRVITLTAASAGISSFFGFPLAGALFVLELPHFSGLEFYEALGPATLSSIIAVVCNRQFTKKFIQGSFTYGHINRETPGTVYWIAVACGILGGAVGVCYGKALLACKRVFGRGGRGPGPSGLRVALANAGLAAAVGCVCMALPECQFWGEQQLQSVLDQGATRLPFASEVEGMDGWSICKPTGRQRTTGCSIMIAVGKVITTGLSLSTGLPGGHFWAPLFVGASLANGVAQIYPNKYPTITQLLLMGSAWAPSFKCGFGIMLILTVTVRSFENDITEPTSNSNFSAVLPLLVVSVYSSLLTTRSFRFYKSQSHRGDVVSVPENLCEPGKAGQPLMNVSWSNGATPTGGNTPRVGPPAAGHNNSAYPSTSLLLGGERPGLGNLDDDSIPFYGSIEGGIIGKIDTVTLISSSAPGPSGRA
;
A
#
# COMPACT_ATOMS: atom_id res chain seq x y z
N MET A 1 30.60 -3.42 -29.47
CA MET A 1 30.04 -3.79 -28.14
C MET A 1 30.14 -2.65 -27.12
N GLY A 2 31.32 -2.06 -26.88
CA GLY A 2 31.50 -1.01 -25.85
C GLY A 2 30.56 0.22 -25.97
N ARG A 3 30.38 0.79 -27.16
CA ARG A 3 29.47 1.95 -27.36
C ARG A 3 27.99 1.62 -27.11
N PHE A 4 27.56 0.41 -27.45
CA PHE A 4 26.19 -0.03 -27.24
C PHE A 4 25.89 -0.26 -25.75
N CYS A 5 26.81 -0.89 -25.01
CA CYS A 5 26.66 -1.06 -23.55
C CYS A 5 26.70 0.29 -22.82
N VAL A 6 27.54 1.23 -23.26
CA VAL A 6 27.56 2.59 -22.69
C VAL A 6 26.25 3.31 -22.93
N TRP A 7 25.71 3.22 -24.15
CA TRP A 7 24.43 3.84 -24.49
C TRP A 7 23.24 3.19 -23.78
N LEU A 8 23.24 1.87 -23.60
CA LEU A 8 22.10 1.12 -23.09
C LEU A 8 22.11 0.93 -21.56
N LEU A 9 23.27 0.68 -20.96
CA LEU A 9 23.38 0.26 -19.55
C LEU A 9 23.94 1.35 -18.65
N TYR A 10 25.15 1.86 -18.93
CA TYR A 10 25.79 2.83 -18.06
C TYR A 10 26.96 3.53 -18.74
N ASN A 11 27.01 4.86 -18.62
CA ASN A 11 28.15 5.66 -19.07
C ASN A 11 29.03 6.03 -17.87
N PRO A 12 30.25 5.50 -17.73
CA PRO A 12 31.12 5.84 -16.60
C PRO A 12 31.64 7.29 -16.64
N LYS A 13 31.55 7.97 -17.80
CA LYS A 13 31.95 9.38 -17.94
C LYS A 13 30.84 10.36 -17.53
N GLU A 14 29.59 9.96 -17.70
CA GLU A 14 28.39 10.72 -17.36
C GLU A 14 27.50 9.80 -16.54
N PRO A 15 27.68 9.77 -15.21
CA PRO A 15 27.07 8.74 -14.38
C PRO A 15 25.54 8.83 -14.36
N GLU A 16 24.94 10.01 -14.57
CA GLU A 16 23.48 10.12 -14.61
C GLU A 16 22.86 9.36 -15.77
N PHE A 17 21.80 8.62 -15.45
CA PHE A 17 21.05 7.91 -16.47
C PHE A 17 20.34 8.85 -17.44
N THR A 18 20.56 8.57 -18.72
CA THR A 18 19.65 9.00 -19.78
C THR A 18 18.31 8.28 -19.66
N SER A 19 17.25 8.83 -20.27
CA SER A 19 15.92 8.19 -20.26
C SER A 19 15.97 6.75 -20.78
N THR A 20 16.76 6.48 -21.84
CA THR A 20 16.95 5.13 -22.38
C THR A 20 17.57 4.17 -21.36
N GLN A 21 18.63 4.60 -20.66
CA GLN A 21 19.27 3.78 -19.62
C GLN A 21 18.31 3.52 -18.46
N GLN A 22 17.55 4.54 -18.04
CA GLN A 22 16.57 4.42 -16.96
C GLN A 22 15.46 3.40 -17.29
N TYR A 23 14.89 3.45 -18.49
CA TYR A 23 13.91 2.45 -18.93
C TYR A 23 14.53 1.06 -19.09
N THR A 24 15.77 0.96 -19.58
CA THR A 24 16.49 -0.32 -19.63
C THR A 24 16.64 -0.92 -18.24
N TRP A 25 17.09 -0.14 -17.26
CA TRP A 25 17.20 -0.59 -15.87
C TRP A 25 15.84 -0.90 -15.26
N SER A 26 14.77 -0.20 -15.65
CA SER A 26 13.40 -0.52 -15.21
C SER A 26 12.99 -1.93 -15.66
N VAL A 27 13.32 -2.33 -16.90
CA VAL A 27 13.10 -3.69 -17.40
C VAL A 27 13.94 -4.70 -16.61
N LEU A 28 15.23 -4.44 -16.43
CA LEU A 28 16.13 -5.34 -15.70
C LEU A 28 15.71 -5.54 -14.25
N LEU A 29 15.36 -4.46 -13.55
CA LEU A 29 14.80 -4.51 -12.20
C LEU A 29 13.49 -5.28 -12.16
N GLY A 30 12.63 -5.10 -13.18
CA GLY A 30 11.38 -5.85 -13.29
C GLY A 30 11.63 -7.35 -13.37
N VAL A 31 12.59 -7.79 -14.19
CA VAL A 31 12.99 -9.21 -14.28
C VAL A 31 13.53 -9.71 -12.95
N VAL A 32 14.53 -9.04 -12.39
CA VAL A 32 15.20 -9.48 -11.16
C VAL A 32 14.23 -9.54 -9.98
N LEU A 33 13.44 -8.49 -9.78
CA LEU A 33 12.53 -8.40 -8.64
C LEU A 33 11.29 -9.25 -8.83
N GLY A 34 10.80 -9.44 -10.06
CA GLY A 34 9.74 -10.38 -10.37
C GLY A 34 10.12 -11.82 -10.03
N VAL A 35 11.34 -12.24 -10.40
CA VAL A 35 11.86 -13.58 -10.03
C VAL A 35 12.11 -13.67 -8.53
N ALA A 36 12.77 -12.69 -7.92
CA ALA A 36 13.08 -12.68 -6.50
C ALA A 36 11.82 -12.75 -5.62
N ALA A 37 10.78 -11.97 -5.95
CA ALA A 37 9.51 -12.00 -5.25
C ALA A 37 8.76 -13.33 -5.44
N SER A 38 8.90 -13.97 -6.60
CA SER A 38 8.36 -15.32 -6.84
C SER A 38 9.00 -16.36 -5.95
N VAL A 39 10.35 -16.37 -5.90
CA VAL A 39 11.10 -17.29 -5.04
C VAL A 39 10.77 -17.04 -3.57
N TYR A 40 10.75 -15.78 -3.14
CA TYR A 40 10.38 -15.38 -1.79
C TYR A 40 8.97 -15.84 -1.42
N GLY A 41 7.98 -15.56 -2.28
CA GLY A 41 6.58 -15.95 -2.06
C GLY A 41 6.41 -17.47 -2.02
N SER A 42 6.97 -18.21 -2.98
CA SER A 42 6.90 -19.68 -3.00
C SER A 42 7.58 -20.31 -1.79
N PHE A 43 8.67 -19.73 -1.29
CA PHE A 43 9.34 -20.22 -0.09
C PHE A 43 8.47 -20.03 1.15
N ILE A 44 7.85 -18.87 1.32
CA ILE A 44 6.91 -18.61 2.42
C ILE A 44 5.69 -19.53 2.33
N GLU A 45 5.07 -19.67 1.15
CA GLU A 45 3.94 -20.58 0.93
C GLU A 45 4.30 -22.03 1.30
N THR A 46 5.49 -22.49 0.90
CA THR A 46 5.97 -23.85 1.23
C THR A 46 6.18 -24.03 2.73
N LEU A 47 6.78 -23.05 3.42
CA LEU A 47 6.96 -23.10 4.86
C LEU A 47 5.63 -23.07 5.62
N ILE A 48 4.70 -22.21 5.20
CA ILE A 48 3.36 -22.14 5.79
C ILE A 48 2.66 -23.48 5.60
N HIS A 49 2.67 -24.06 4.40
CA HIS A 49 2.06 -25.37 4.16
C HIS A 49 2.71 -26.48 4.99
N GLY A 50 4.05 -26.48 5.14
CA GLY A 50 4.75 -27.43 5.99
C GLY A 50 4.36 -27.34 7.47
N ILE A 51 4.30 -26.12 8.01
CA ILE A 51 4.06 -25.87 9.44
C ILE A 51 2.58 -25.95 9.80
N TRP A 52 1.69 -25.46 8.94
CA TRP A 52 0.28 -25.24 9.26
C TRP A 52 -0.67 -26.23 8.59
N TYR A 53 -0.19 -27.05 7.65
CA TYR A 53 -0.98 -28.15 7.06
C TYR A 53 -0.35 -29.52 7.33
N LEU A 54 0.90 -29.76 6.91
CA LEU A 54 1.53 -31.08 7.04
C LEU A 54 1.75 -31.49 8.50
N LEU A 55 2.26 -30.59 9.35
CA LEU A 55 2.50 -30.88 10.76
C LEU A 55 1.19 -31.17 11.53
N PRO A 56 0.13 -30.34 11.48
CA PRO A 56 -1.13 -30.67 12.13
C PRO A 56 -1.78 -31.95 11.60
N THR A 57 -1.69 -32.22 10.30
CA THR A 57 -2.18 -33.48 9.70
C THR A 57 -1.44 -34.69 10.27
N TYR A 58 -0.11 -34.60 10.40
CA TYR A 58 0.70 -35.66 11.02
C TYR A 58 0.36 -35.87 12.49
N VAL A 59 0.14 -34.79 13.25
CA VAL A 59 -0.28 -34.87 14.67
C VAL A 59 -1.66 -35.50 14.78
N SER A 60 -2.62 -35.13 13.91
CA SER A 60 -3.98 -35.68 13.93
C SER A 60 -4.02 -37.20 13.73
N THR A 61 -3.16 -37.71 12.84
CA THR A 61 -3.10 -39.13 12.47
C THR A 61 -2.27 -39.94 13.46
N SER A 62 -1.15 -39.39 13.95
CA SER A 62 -0.24 -40.08 14.87
C SER A 62 -0.70 -40.03 16.32
N TYR A 63 -1.38 -38.95 16.73
CA TYR A 63 -1.79 -38.68 18.11
C TYR A 63 -3.27 -38.23 18.14
N PRO A 64 -4.24 -39.10 17.85
CA PRO A 64 -5.65 -38.72 17.74
C PRO A 64 -6.25 -38.17 19.03
N SER A 65 -5.68 -38.52 20.19
CA SER A 65 -6.11 -37.99 21.50
C SER A 65 -5.58 -36.59 21.80
N PHE A 66 -4.66 -36.06 20.99
CA PHE A 66 -4.10 -34.73 21.19
C PHE A 66 -5.10 -33.65 20.77
N PRO A 67 -5.37 -32.62 21.60
CA PRO A 67 -6.25 -31.51 21.23
C PRO A 67 -5.58 -30.62 20.18
N LEU A 68 -5.83 -30.91 18.90
CA LEU A 68 -5.27 -30.19 17.74
C LEU A 68 -5.34 -28.65 17.83
N PRO A 69 -6.41 -28.01 18.35
CA PRO A 69 -6.46 -26.56 18.46
C PRO A 69 -5.33 -25.94 19.32
N LEU A 70 -4.70 -26.70 20.23
CA LEU A 70 -3.52 -26.22 20.99
C LEU A 70 -2.30 -25.95 20.11
N LEU A 71 -2.26 -26.43 18.87
CA LEU A 71 -1.19 -26.13 17.94
C LEU A 71 -1.13 -24.64 17.58
N PHE A 72 -2.26 -23.90 17.59
CA PHE A 72 -2.26 -22.46 17.32
C PHE A 72 -1.33 -21.68 18.27
N PRO A 73 -1.52 -21.70 19.61
CA PRO A 73 -0.61 -21.05 20.53
C PRO A 73 0.77 -21.72 20.59
N LEU A 74 0.87 -23.04 20.47
CA LEU A 74 2.16 -23.72 20.59
C LEU A 74 3.12 -23.39 19.44
N ILE A 75 2.65 -23.44 18.19
CA ILE A 75 3.47 -23.16 17.01
C ILE A 75 3.81 -21.67 16.94
N THR A 76 2.82 -20.78 17.13
CA THR A 76 3.04 -19.33 17.08
C THR A 76 4.06 -18.87 18.12
N THR A 77 3.98 -19.38 19.35
CA THR A 77 4.91 -19.03 20.45
C THR A 77 6.31 -19.52 20.18
N LEU A 78 6.47 -20.81 19.84
CA LEU A 78 7.76 -21.44 19.65
C LEU A 78 8.51 -20.80 18.47
N LEU A 79 7.86 -20.64 17.32
CA LEU A 79 8.51 -20.05 16.15
C LEU A 79 8.82 -18.56 16.36
N THR A 80 7.94 -17.82 17.03
CA THR A 80 8.19 -16.40 17.36
C THR A 80 9.34 -16.25 18.35
N PHE A 81 9.45 -17.15 19.34
CA PHE A 81 10.56 -17.18 20.29
C PHE A 81 11.90 -17.33 19.57
N PHE A 82 12.04 -18.35 18.71
CA PHE A 82 13.28 -18.57 17.96
C PHE A 82 13.59 -17.45 16.98
N THR A 83 12.59 -16.94 16.27
CA THR A 83 12.78 -15.79 15.36
C THR A 83 13.24 -14.55 16.13
N SER A 84 12.70 -14.34 17.33
CA SER A 84 13.05 -13.19 18.16
C SER A 84 14.43 -13.30 18.83
N LEU A 85 14.99 -14.52 18.98
CA LEU A 85 16.37 -14.70 19.40
C LEU A 85 17.37 -14.20 18.34
N LEU A 86 16.97 -14.18 17.06
CA LEU A 86 17.80 -13.70 15.95
C LEU A 86 17.79 -12.16 15.80
N LEU A 87 16.76 -11.47 16.31
CA LEU A 87 16.63 -10.01 16.23
C LEU A 87 17.88 -9.23 16.70
N PRO A 88 18.45 -9.50 17.90
CA PRO A 88 19.63 -8.77 18.37
C PRO A 88 20.91 -9.12 17.61
N LEU A 89 20.93 -10.21 16.82
CA LEU A 89 22.10 -10.68 16.08
C LEU A 89 22.20 -10.06 14.68
N LEU A 90 21.11 -9.50 14.17
CA LEU A 90 20.97 -9.05 12.79
C LEU A 90 20.70 -7.54 12.70
N PRO A 91 21.12 -6.87 11.63
CA PRO A 91 20.74 -5.48 11.38
C PRO A 91 19.23 -5.30 11.37
N THR A 92 18.73 -4.25 12.01
CA THR A 92 17.29 -4.02 12.17
C THR A 92 16.61 -3.81 10.80
N PRO A 93 15.59 -4.61 10.46
CA PRO A 93 14.77 -4.38 9.27
C PRO A 93 14.10 -2.99 9.32
N PRO A 94 13.98 -2.31 8.17
CA PRO A 94 13.38 -0.98 8.12
C PRO A 94 11.86 -1.05 8.26
N THR A 95 11.29 -0.11 9.02
CA THR A 95 9.83 0.07 9.10
C THR A 95 9.32 0.93 7.94
N GLN A 96 8.00 0.95 7.71
CA GLN A 96 7.41 1.85 6.71
C GLN A 96 7.73 3.32 7.00
N ASP A 97 7.70 3.75 8.26
CA ASP A 97 8.07 5.13 8.63
C ASP A 97 9.54 5.44 8.26
N THR A 98 10.44 4.46 8.45
CA THR A 98 11.84 4.57 8.06
C THR A 98 11.97 4.66 6.54
N TRP A 99 11.25 3.81 5.80
CA TRP A 99 11.25 3.79 4.34
C TRP A 99 10.77 5.14 3.78
N THR A 100 9.60 5.63 4.19
CA THR A 100 9.08 6.93 3.72
C THR A 100 10.05 8.08 4.01
N LYS A 101 10.64 8.13 5.21
CA LYS A 101 11.65 9.16 5.55
C LYS A 101 12.87 9.08 4.64
N SER A 102 13.33 7.87 4.35
CA SER A 102 14.45 7.60 3.44
C SER A 102 14.14 8.10 2.02
N ILE A 103 12.96 7.80 1.48
CA ILE A 103 12.51 8.26 0.16
C ILE A 103 12.45 9.79 0.09
N HIS A 104 11.86 10.45 1.09
CA HIS A 104 11.76 11.92 1.12
C HIS A 104 13.14 12.59 1.24
N ARG A 105 14.00 12.13 2.16
CA ARG A 105 15.29 12.78 2.43
C ARG A 105 16.36 12.51 1.38
N HIS A 106 16.62 11.23 1.10
CA HIS A 106 17.79 10.80 0.33
C HIS A 106 17.42 10.07 -0.96
N GLY A 107 16.13 9.75 -1.17
CA GLY A 107 15.72 8.92 -2.30
C GLY A 107 16.22 7.47 -2.22
N SER A 108 16.87 7.08 -1.11
CA SER A 108 17.49 5.77 -0.95
C SER A 108 17.25 5.19 0.43
N LEU A 109 17.13 3.86 0.48
CA LEU A 109 17.06 3.06 1.69
C LEU A 109 18.37 2.27 1.84
N PRO A 110 19.12 2.43 2.95
CA PRO A 110 20.41 1.75 3.13
C PRO A 110 20.29 0.22 2.98
N PRO A 111 21.17 -0.44 2.19
CA PRO A 111 21.06 -1.87 1.89
C PRO A 111 21.56 -2.79 3.02
N ASN A 112 22.10 -2.24 4.11
CA ASN A 112 22.78 -3.00 5.17
C ASN A 112 21.88 -4.04 5.86
N SER A 113 20.57 -3.84 5.85
CA SER A 113 19.59 -4.77 6.44
C SER A 113 18.84 -5.60 5.39
N LEU A 114 19.31 -5.66 4.14
CA LEU A 114 18.65 -6.43 3.09
C LEU A 114 18.54 -7.92 3.44
N LEU A 115 19.67 -8.55 3.78
CA LEU A 115 19.70 -9.97 4.11
C LEU A 115 18.91 -10.28 5.39
N SER A 116 19.02 -9.42 6.40
CA SER A 116 18.27 -9.59 7.65
C SER A 116 16.77 -9.43 7.43
N THR A 117 16.34 -8.51 6.57
CA THR A 117 14.93 -8.32 6.23
C THR A 117 14.37 -9.54 5.49
N VAL A 118 15.12 -10.11 4.54
CA VAL A 118 14.72 -11.36 3.86
C VAL A 118 14.55 -12.50 4.88
N LEU A 119 15.58 -12.79 5.67
CA LEU A 119 15.58 -13.93 6.59
C LEU A 119 14.52 -13.78 7.70
N LEU A 120 14.49 -12.63 8.38
CA LEU A 120 13.56 -12.40 9.49
C LEU A 120 12.11 -12.32 9.00
N SER A 121 11.84 -11.79 7.80
CA SER A 121 10.46 -11.74 7.28
C SER A 121 9.94 -13.12 6.90
N ILE A 122 10.75 -13.97 6.26
CA ILE A 122 10.35 -15.34 5.97
C ILE A 122 9.97 -16.06 7.26
N LEU A 123 10.86 -16.04 8.26
CA LEU A 123 10.62 -16.70 9.54
C LEU A 123 9.39 -16.11 10.26
N SER A 124 9.27 -14.78 10.28
CA SER A 124 8.15 -14.07 10.92
C SER A 124 6.81 -14.38 10.27
N LEU A 125 6.75 -14.51 8.95
CA LEU A 125 5.49 -14.75 8.23
C LEU A 125 5.04 -16.21 8.35
N SER A 126 5.99 -17.14 8.51
CA SER A 126 5.70 -18.56 8.76
C SER A 126 5.16 -18.84 10.17
N THR A 127 5.33 -17.93 11.13
CA THR A 127 4.89 -18.15 12.53
C THR A 127 3.38 -18.14 12.72
N GLY A 128 2.60 -17.70 11.74
CA GLY A 128 1.13 -17.53 11.88
C GLY A 128 0.70 -16.23 12.54
N LEU A 129 1.64 -15.33 12.87
CA LEU A 129 1.32 -13.95 13.29
C LEU A 129 0.52 -13.21 12.21
N SER A 130 -0.26 -12.21 12.62
CA SER A 130 -1.06 -11.40 11.70
C SER A 130 -0.22 -10.30 11.05
N LEU A 131 0.76 -10.72 10.26
CA LEU A 131 1.76 -9.92 9.55
C LEU A 131 1.81 -10.35 8.08
N GLY A 132 1.93 -9.39 7.16
CA GLY A 132 1.92 -9.64 5.71
C GLY A 132 3.27 -9.38 5.02
N PRO A 133 3.48 -9.95 3.82
CA PRO A 133 4.73 -9.82 3.07
C PRO A 133 4.92 -8.47 2.38
N GLU A 134 3.94 -7.58 2.39
CA GLU A 134 3.95 -6.36 1.57
C GLU A 134 5.04 -5.39 2.01
N LEU A 135 5.20 -5.17 3.33
CA LEU A 135 6.25 -4.30 3.86
C LEU A 135 7.66 -4.89 3.65
N PRO A 136 7.92 -6.18 3.93
CA PRO A 136 9.17 -6.82 3.53
C PRO A 136 9.48 -6.67 2.04
N LEU A 137 8.53 -6.96 1.14
CA LEU A 137 8.72 -6.83 -0.30
C LEU A 137 9.01 -5.39 -0.73
N LEU A 138 8.29 -4.41 -0.16
CA LEU A 138 8.54 -2.99 -0.39
C LEU A 138 9.99 -2.63 -0.04
N THR A 139 10.44 -3.03 1.14
CA THR A 139 11.73 -2.62 1.70
C THR A 139 12.89 -3.36 1.07
N ILE A 140 12.80 -4.67 0.87
CA ILE A 140 13.80 -5.48 0.16
C ILE A 140 14.01 -4.94 -1.25
N SER A 141 12.92 -4.70 -1.99
CA SER A 141 13.00 -4.19 -3.36
C SER A 141 13.58 -2.77 -3.41
N SER A 142 13.20 -1.92 -2.45
CA SER A 142 13.80 -0.59 -2.30
C SER A 142 15.30 -0.64 -2.01
N GLN A 143 15.74 -1.55 -1.14
CA GLN A 143 17.16 -1.73 -0.84
C GLN A 143 17.95 -2.22 -2.05
N ILE A 144 17.37 -3.09 -2.88
CA ILE A 144 17.98 -3.52 -4.16
C ILE A 144 18.09 -2.34 -5.13
N GLY A 145 17.04 -1.54 -5.28
CA GLY A 145 17.06 -0.33 -6.12
C GLY A 145 18.04 0.73 -5.63
N SER A 146 18.14 0.90 -4.31
CA SER A 146 19.11 1.80 -3.69
C SER A 146 20.54 1.29 -3.84
N LEU A 147 20.79 -0.01 -3.66
CA LEU A 147 22.09 -0.62 -3.91
C LEU A 147 22.55 -0.37 -5.35
N LEU A 148 21.67 -0.60 -6.33
CA LEU A 148 21.94 -0.32 -7.74
C LEU A 148 22.25 1.16 -8.00
N SER A 149 21.47 2.06 -7.41
CA SER A 149 21.66 3.49 -7.60
C SER A 149 22.98 3.99 -7.00
N LEU A 150 23.36 3.47 -5.83
CA LEU A 150 24.61 3.79 -5.15
C LEU A 150 25.83 3.23 -5.90
N THR A 151 25.76 2.00 -6.41
CA THR A 151 26.86 1.40 -7.19
C THR A 151 27.08 2.13 -8.51
N LEU A 152 26.01 2.66 -9.11
CA LEU A 152 26.05 3.43 -10.36
C LEU A 152 26.13 4.94 -10.14
N HIS A 153 26.42 5.39 -8.91
CA HIS A 153 26.68 6.80 -8.56
C HIS A 153 25.60 7.78 -9.06
N GLN A 154 24.33 7.37 -8.98
CA GLN A 154 23.21 8.19 -9.41
C GLN A 154 22.96 9.38 -8.49
N SER A 155 22.45 10.48 -9.05
CA SER A 155 21.98 11.62 -8.26
C SER A 155 20.79 11.25 -7.37
N LEU A 156 20.50 12.07 -6.35
CA LEU A 156 19.42 11.80 -5.39
C LEU A 156 18.05 11.66 -6.07
N LEU A 157 17.79 12.44 -7.13
CA LEU A 157 16.54 12.37 -7.88
C LEU A 157 16.43 11.05 -8.66
N SER A 158 17.45 10.69 -9.44
CA SER A 158 17.49 9.42 -10.17
C SER A 158 17.47 8.21 -9.23
N CYS A 159 18.18 8.30 -8.11
CA CYS A 159 18.19 7.28 -7.06
C CYS A 159 16.78 7.08 -6.46
N ARG A 160 16.03 8.17 -6.21
CA ARG A 160 14.63 8.10 -5.77
C ARG A 160 13.76 7.39 -6.80
N VAL A 161 13.88 7.75 -8.07
CA VAL A 161 13.09 7.15 -9.15
C VAL A 161 13.39 5.66 -9.28
N ILE A 162 14.67 5.26 -9.25
CA ILE A 162 15.08 3.85 -9.31
C ILE A 162 14.58 3.08 -8.09
N THR A 163 14.70 3.65 -6.89
CA THR A 163 14.24 3.02 -5.65
C THR A 163 12.72 2.83 -5.65
N LEU A 164 11.95 3.83 -6.09
CA LEU A 164 10.49 3.73 -6.26
C LEU A 164 10.10 2.73 -7.37
N THR A 165 10.86 2.70 -8.46
CA THR A 165 10.67 1.74 -9.56
C THR A 165 10.88 0.31 -9.08
N ALA A 166 11.94 0.05 -8.32
CA ALA A 166 12.22 -1.24 -7.72
C ALA A 166 11.13 -1.64 -6.71
N ALA A 167 10.76 -0.73 -5.80
CA ALA A 167 9.66 -0.93 -4.85
C ALA A 167 8.35 -1.32 -5.55
N SER A 168 8.03 -0.63 -6.66
CA SER A 168 6.84 -0.90 -7.48
C SER A 168 6.89 -2.29 -8.12
N ALA A 169 8.02 -2.68 -8.68
CA ALA A 169 8.21 -4.03 -9.25
C ALA A 169 7.96 -5.13 -8.21
N GLY A 170 8.54 -5.00 -7.01
CA GLY A 170 8.35 -5.96 -5.92
C GLY A 170 6.89 -6.07 -5.48
N ILE A 171 6.23 -4.95 -5.20
CA ILE A 171 4.83 -4.94 -4.78
C ILE A 171 3.89 -5.46 -5.87
N SER A 172 4.08 -5.01 -7.11
CA SER A 172 3.25 -5.41 -8.25
C SER A 172 3.34 -6.91 -8.51
N SER A 173 4.54 -7.50 -8.39
CA SER A 173 4.73 -8.95 -8.56
C SER A 173 3.95 -9.79 -7.55
N PHE A 174 3.76 -9.28 -6.33
CA PHE A 174 2.98 -9.92 -5.28
C PHE A 174 1.47 -9.79 -5.52
N PHE A 175 0.98 -8.57 -5.77
CA PHE A 175 -0.45 -8.37 -6.03
C PHE A 175 -0.89 -8.95 -7.37
N GLY A 176 0.00 -9.05 -8.36
CA GLY A 176 -0.30 -9.53 -9.69
C GLY A 176 -0.95 -8.50 -10.61
N PHE A 177 -1.00 -7.23 -10.20
CA PHE A 177 -1.63 -6.14 -10.95
C PHE A 177 -0.65 -4.98 -11.12
N PRO A 178 -0.03 -4.81 -12.31
CA PRO A 178 1.09 -3.90 -12.51
C PRO A 178 0.82 -2.44 -12.15
N LEU A 179 -0.30 -1.89 -12.64
CA LEU A 179 -0.62 -0.47 -12.45
C LEU A 179 -1.00 -0.17 -10.99
N ALA A 180 -1.70 -1.11 -10.35
CA ALA A 180 -2.16 -0.95 -8.98
C ALA A 180 -0.99 -0.91 -8.00
N GLY A 181 0.01 -1.78 -8.17
CA GLY A 181 1.22 -1.78 -7.34
C GLY A 181 2.10 -0.54 -7.56
N ALA A 182 2.27 -0.10 -8.82
CA ALA A 182 3.03 1.12 -9.13
C ALA A 182 2.41 2.37 -8.49
N LEU A 183 1.10 2.59 -8.64
CA LEU A 183 0.41 3.73 -8.04
C LEU A 183 0.43 3.65 -6.52
N PHE A 184 0.20 2.46 -5.94
CA PHE A 184 0.24 2.28 -4.49
C PHE A 184 1.60 2.69 -3.91
N VAL A 185 2.72 2.27 -4.51
CA VAL A 185 4.07 2.62 -4.03
C VAL A 185 4.36 4.11 -4.13
N LEU A 186 3.83 4.79 -5.15
CA LEU A 186 4.01 6.24 -5.33
C LEU A 186 3.10 7.06 -4.41
N GLU A 187 1.93 6.56 -4.03
CA GLU A 187 1.06 7.22 -3.04
C GLU A 187 1.56 7.02 -1.60
N LEU A 188 2.16 5.86 -1.30
CA LEU A 188 2.48 5.44 0.06
C LEU A 188 3.35 6.42 0.88
N PRO A 189 4.35 7.13 0.31
CA PRO A 189 5.13 8.12 1.05
C PRO A 189 4.31 9.36 1.44
N HIS A 190 3.21 9.64 0.75
CA HIS A 190 2.59 10.96 0.75
C HIS A 190 1.30 10.99 1.55
N PHE A 191 0.98 12.19 2.06
CA PHE A 191 -0.25 12.40 2.82
C PHE A 191 -1.48 12.67 1.93
N SER A 192 -1.28 13.12 0.70
CA SER A 192 -2.39 13.47 -0.20
C SER A 192 -2.08 13.13 -1.65
N GLY A 193 -2.35 11.87 -1.99
CA GLY A 193 -2.37 11.40 -3.37
C GLY A 193 -1.00 11.10 -3.95
N LEU A 194 -0.97 11.06 -5.28
CA LEU A 194 0.18 10.65 -6.06
C LEU A 194 1.18 11.79 -6.19
N GLU A 195 2.39 11.59 -5.68
CA GLU A 195 3.53 12.50 -5.91
C GLU A 195 4.71 11.69 -6.48
N PHE A 196 5.77 12.36 -6.95
CA PHE A 196 6.85 11.78 -7.78
C PHE A 196 6.38 11.19 -9.12
N TYR A 197 5.61 11.97 -9.90
CA TYR A 197 5.11 11.57 -11.22
C TYR A 197 6.23 11.20 -12.21
N GLU A 198 7.44 11.72 -12.00
CA GLU A 198 8.65 11.36 -12.76
C GLU A 198 8.97 9.85 -12.67
N ALA A 199 8.56 9.16 -11.61
CA ALA A 199 8.76 7.73 -11.42
C ALA A 199 7.62 6.87 -12.00
N LEU A 200 6.49 7.46 -12.43
CA LEU A 200 5.32 6.69 -12.87
C LEU A 200 5.59 5.83 -14.11
N GLY A 201 6.17 6.41 -15.16
CA GLY A 201 6.54 5.69 -16.38
C GLY A 201 7.49 4.49 -16.13
N PRO A 202 8.65 4.67 -15.50
CA PRO A 202 9.57 3.57 -15.21
C PRO A 202 8.98 2.56 -14.22
N ALA A 203 8.27 3.01 -13.18
CA ALA A 203 7.65 2.13 -12.18
C ALA A 203 6.57 1.22 -12.79
N THR A 204 5.73 1.76 -13.68
CA THR A 204 4.71 0.97 -14.38
C THR A 204 5.34 -0.04 -15.32
N LEU A 205 6.35 0.35 -16.12
CA LEU A 205 7.08 -0.59 -16.98
C LEU A 205 7.72 -1.73 -16.17
N SER A 206 8.45 -1.38 -15.10
CA SER A 206 9.10 -2.37 -14.23
C SER A 206 8.08 -3.30 -13.58
N SER A 207 6.93 -2.77 -13.16
CA SER A 207 5.82 -3.54 -12.61
C SER A 207 5.21 -4.52 -13.61
N ILE A 208 5.05 -4.12 -14.88
CA ILE A 208 4.54 -5.00 -15.94
C ILE A 208 5.49 -6.19 -16.11
N ILE A 209 6.78 -5.92 -16.27
CA ILE A 209 7.80 -6.96 -16.44
C ILE A 209 7.85 -7.87 -15.21
N ALA A 210 7.80 -7.31 -13.99
CA ALA A 210 7.84 -8.08 -12.76
C ALA A 210 6.64 -9.03 -12.61
N VAL A 211 5.43 -8.57 -12.96
CA VAL A 211 4.23 -9.42 -12.97
C VAL A 211 4.35 -10.51 -14.03
N VAL A 212 4.80 -10.18 -15.24
CA VAL A 212 5.01 -11.18 -16.31
C VAL A 212 5.98 -12.26 -15.84
N CYS A 213 7.14 -11.88 -15.31
CA CYS A 213 8.11 -12.83 -14.76
C CYS A 213 7.49 -13.66 -13.62
N ASN A 214 6.77 -13.02 -12.69
CA ASN A 214 6.14 -13.73 -11.59
C ASN A 214 5.13 -14.78 -12.05
N ARG A 215 4.28 -14.44 -13.02
CA ARG A 215 3.30 -15.38 -13.59
C ARG A 215 3.96 -16.52 -14.36
N GLN A 216 5.07 -16.24 -15.05
CA GLN A 216 5.83 -17.29 -15.74
C GLN A 216 6.51 -18.27 -14.78
N PHE A 217 6.99 -17.81 -13.63
CA PHE A 217 7.60 -18.67 -12.60
C PHE A 217 6.56 -19.42 -11.78
N THR A 218 5.53 -18.74 -11.28
CA THR A 218 4.52 -19.33 -10.38
C THR A 218 3.46 -20.14 -11.11
N LYS A 219 3.31 -19.94 -12.43
CA LYS A 219 2.25 -20.54 -13.28
C LYS A 219 0.82 -20.22 -12.79
N LYS A 220 0.65 -19.21 -11.94
CA LYS A 220 -0.66 -18.74 -11.48
C LYS A 220 -1.41 -18.05 -12.63
N PHE A 221 -2.72 -18.31 -12.73
CA PHE A 221 -3.58 -17.67 -13.73
C PHE A 221 -3.72 -16.16 -13.50
N ILE A 222 -3.97 -15.40 -14.56
CA ILE A 222 -4.30 -13.97 -14.47
C ILE A 222 -5.80 -13.86 -14.20
N GLN A 223 -6.17 -13.83 -12.93
CA GLN A 223 -7.55 -13.69 -12.48
C GLN A 223 -7.61 -12.91 -11.18
N GLY A 224 -8.79 -12.38 -10.85
CA GLY A 224 -9.04 -11.78 -9.55
C GLY A 224 -8.89 -12.81 -8.42
N SER A 225 -8.40 -12.34 -7.27
CA SER A 225 -8.14 -13.19 -6.10
C SER A 225 -9.42 -13.59 -5.35
N PHE A 226 -10.51 -12.82 -5.48
CA PHE A 226 -11.71 -12.99 -4.66
C PHE A 226 -12.99 -13.11 -5.49
N THR A 227 -13.82 -14.06 -5.09
CA THR A 227 -15.17 -14.22 -5.62
C THR A 227 -16.15 -13.45 -4.73
N TYR A 228 -16.86 -12.51 -5.35
CA TYR A 228 -17.85 -11.69 -4.67
C TYR A 228 -19.28 -12.14 -5.00
N GLY A 229 -20.23 -11.73 -4.16
CA GLY A 229 -21.66 -11.96 -4.42
C GLY A 229 -22.17 -11.22 -5.67
N HIS A 230 -23.42 -11.51 -6.06
CA HIS A 230 -24.04 -10.92 -7.24
C HIS A 230 -24.29 -9.42 -7.10
N ILE A 231 -23.97 -8.64 -8.15
CA ILE A 231 -24.32 -7.22 -8.29
C ILE A 231 -25.41 -7.08 -9.36
N ASN A 232 -26.47 -6.33 -9.06
CA ASN A 232 -27.56 -6.10 -10.02
C ASN A 232 -27.06 -5.44 -11.32
N ARG A 233 -27.62 -5.84 -12.47
CA ARG A 233 -27.29 -5.28 -13.80
C ARG A 233 -27.41 -3.77 -13.85
N GLU A 234 -28.51 -3.25 -13.30
CA GLU A 234 -28.79 -1.83 -13.18
C GLU A 234 -28.64 -1.40 -11.72
N THR A 235 -27.74 -0.45 -11.48
CA THR A 235 -27.55 0.18 -10.18
C THR A 235 -28.06 1.62 -10.27
N PRO A 236 -29.11 2.00 -9.51
CA PRO A 236 -29.64 3.35 -9.56
C PRO A 236 -28.62 4.33 -9.00
N GLY A 237 -28.63 5.58 -9.49
CA GLY A 237 -27.73 6.64 -9.02
C GLY A 237 -27.84 6.93 -7.51
N THR A 238 -28.94 6.52 -6.86
CA THR A 238 -29.10 6.62 -5.40
C THR A 238 -28.05 5.82 -4.62
N VAL A 239 -27.41 4.81 -5.23
CA VAL A 239 -26.33 4.03 -4.61
C VAL A 239 -25.11 4.90 -4.28
N TYR A 240 -24.92 6.05 -4.94
CA TYR A 240 -23.87 7.00 -4.55
C TYR A 240 -24.03 7.52 -3.11
N TRP A 241 -25.26 7.67 -2.60
CA TRP A 241 -25.48 8.04 -1.21
C TRP A 241 -25.07 6.91 -0.25
N ILE A 242 -25.30 5.66 -0.64
CA ILE A 242 -24.79 4.50 0.09
C ILE A 242 -23.26 4.53 0.09
N ALA A 243 -22.63 4.92 -1.02
CA ALA A 243 -21.17 5.04 -1.09
C ALA A 243 -20.62 6.13 -0.17
N VAL A 244 -21.24 7.30 -0.10
CA VAL A 244 -20.87 8.34 0.87
C VAL A 244 -21.02 7.83 2.30
N ALA A 245 -22.15 7.20 2.63
CA ALA A 245 -22.40 6.67 3.96
C ALA A 245 -21.38 5.56 4.34
N CYS A 246 -21.08 4.65 3.42
CA CYS A 246 -20.04 3.64 3.60
C CYS A 246 -18.66 4.28 3.78
N GLY A 247 -18.37 5.35 3.03
CA GLY A 247 -17.12 6.10 3.16
C GLY A 247 -16.93 6.70 4.56
N ILE A 248 -17.97 7.32 5.11
CA ILE A 248 -17.94 7.89 6.47
C ILE A 248 -17.82 6.77 7.52
N LEU A 249 -18.65 5.72 7.41
CA LEU A 249 -18.66 4.60 8.35
C LEU A 249 -17.32 3.85 8.33
N GLY A 250 -16.83 3.50 7.14
CA GLY A 250 -15.55 2.82 6.97
C GLY A 250 -14.39 3.71 7.40
N GLY A 251 -14.43 5.02 7.13
CA GLY A 251 -13.45 5.97 7.67
C GLY A 251 -13.36 5.93 9.20
N ALA A 252 -14.51 5.95 9.89
CA ALA A 252 -14.57 5.81 11.35
C ALA A 252 -13.98 4.47 11.82
N VAL A 253 -14.35 3.36 11.17
CA VAL A 253 -13.79 2.02 11.43
C VAL A 253 -12.28 2.01 11.25
N GLY A 254 -11.76 2.58 10.16
CA GLY A 254 -10.32 2.64 9.87
C GLY A 254 -9.54 3.47 10.89
N VAL A 255 -10.12 4.58 11.37
CA VAL A 255 -9.52 5.36 12.47
C VAL A 255 -9.53 4.58 13.77
N CYS A 256 -10.63 3.89 14.11
CA CYS A 256 -10.71 3.04 15.29
C CYS A 256 -9.67 1.90 15.24
N TYR A 257 -9.58 1.22 14.10
CA TYR A 257 -8.55 0.21 13.81
C TYR A 257 -7.15 0.77 14.01
N GLY A 258 -6.82 1.89 13.37
CA GLY A 258 -5.50 2.50 13.46
C GLY A 258 -5.16 2.96 14.88
N LYS A 259 -6.10 3.56 15.60
CA LYS A 259 -5.93 3.94 17.01
C LYS A 259 -5.70 2.72 17.91
N ALA A 260 -6.44 1.63 17.70
CA ALA A 260 -6.28 0.40 18.46
C ALA A 260 -4.89 -0.23 18.23
N LEU A 261 -4.43 -0.31 16.98
CA LEU A 261 -3.08 -0.78 16.67
C LEU A 261 -2.00 0.10 17.31
N LEU A 262 -2.16 1.43 17.25
CA LEU A 262 -1.24 2.37 17.91
C LEU A 262 -1.27 2.23 19.43
N ALA A 263 -2.44 1.93 20.03
CA ALA A 263 -2.56 1.65 21.45
C ALA A 263 -1.82 0.35 21.82
N CYS A 264 -2.01 -0.73 21.07
CA CYS A 264 -1.25 -1.98 21.23
C CYS A 264 0.26 -1.71 21.16
N LYS A 265 0.72 -0.96 20.15
CA LYS A 265 2.13 -0.57 20.02
C LYS A 265 2.65 0.29 21.17
N ARG A 266 1.80 1.09 21.84
CA ARG A 266 2.22 1.87 23.02
C ARG A 266 2.31 1.02 24.28
N VAL A 267 1.40 0.06 24.45
CA VAL A 267 1.32 -0.80 25.64
C VAL A 267 2.34 -1.94 25.59
N PHE A 268 2.42 -2.61 24.44
CA PHE A 268 3.22 -3.82 24.25
C PHE A 268 4.46 -3.58 23.38
N GLY A 269 4.45 -2.55 22.55
CA GLY A 269 5.59 -2.23 21.69
C GLY A 269 6.74 -1.72 22.54
N ARG A 270 7.76 -2.56 22.66
CA ARG A 270 9.04 -2.16 23.24
C ARG A 270 9.87 -1.57 22.10
N GLY A 271 9.88 -0.24 22.01
CA GLY A 271 10.80 0.44 21.10
C GLY A 271 12.23 -0.06 21.40
N GLY A 272 12.97 -0.47 20.37
CA GLY A 272 14.36 -0.92 20.47
C GLY A 272 15.29 0.20 20.99
N ARG A 273 15.14 0.57 22.25
CA ARG A 273 15.87 1.61 22.96
C ARG A 273 16.46 1.00 24.21
N GLY A 274 17.74 0.69 24.11
CA GLY A 274 18.60 0.35 25.24
C GLY A 274 19.59 -0.76 24.87
N PRO A 275 20.90 -0.59 25.14
CA PRO A 275 21.80 -1.73 25.23
C PRO A 275 21.43 -2.51 26.49
N GLY A 276 20.83 -3.68 26.31
CA GLY A 276 20.38 -4.60 27.37
C GLY A 276 18.86 -4.58 27.56
N PRO A 277 18.19 -5.76 27.51
CA PRO A 277 18.62 -7.02 28.10
C PRO A 277 18.94 -8.11 27.08
N SER A 278 19.51 -9.24 27.54
CA SER A 278 19.82 -10.43 26.75
C SER A 278 18.73 -10.74 25.71
N GLY A 279 19.11 -11.16 24.50
CA GLY A 279 18.18 -11.51 23.41
C GLY A 279 17.04 -12.44 23.86
N LEU A 280 17.30 -13.24 24.90
CA LEU A 280 16.32 -14.06 25.60
C LEU A 280 15.13 -13.26 26.18
N ARG A 281 15.31 -12.09 26.79
CA ARG A 281 14.20 -11.30 27.35
C ARG A 281 13.27 -10.77 26.26
N VAL A 282 13.84 -10.32 25.13
CA VAL A 282 13.06 -9.90 23.96
C VAL A 282 12.31 -11.09 23.37
N ALA A 283 12.98 -12.24 23.25
CA ALA A 283 12.37 -13.46 22.77
C ALA A 283 11.21 -13.95 23.64
N LEU A 284 11.38 -13.96 24.98
CA LEU A 284 10.31 -14.33 25.91
C LEU A 284 9.14 -13.36 25.87
N ALA A 285 9.40 -12.05 25.76
CA ALA A 285 8.35 -11.06 25.62
C ALA A 285 7.54 -11.24 24.33
N ASN A 286 8.22 -11.41 23.20
CA ASN A 286 7.57 -11.63 21.91
C ASN A 286 6.84 -12.98 21.86
N ALA A 287 7.38 -14.02 22.50
CA ALA A 287 6.70 -15.29 22.67
C ALA A 287 5.41 -15.13 23.49
N GLY A 288 5.40 -14.33 24.56
CA GLY A 288 4.18 -14.02 25.31
C GLY A 288 3.11 -13.32 24.48
N LEU A 289 3.50 -12.35 23.64
CA LEU A 289 2.58 -11.70 22.70
C LEU A 289 2.06 -12.69 21.64
N ALA A 290 2.93 -13.54 21.11
CA ALA A 290 2.54 -14.59 20.16
C ALA A 290 1.62 -15.64 20.79
N ALA A 291 1.79 -15.96 22.08
CA ALA A 291 0.87 -16.82 22.82
C ALA A 291 -0.53 -16.24 22.84
N ALA A 292 -0.64 -14.94 23.15
CA ALA A 292 -1.93 -14.25 23.13
C ALA A 292 -2.54 -14.25 21.72
N VAL A 293 -1.74 -14.00 20.68
CA VAL A 293 -2.21 -14.11 19.28
C VAL A 293 -2.70 -15.53 18.97
N GLY A 294 -1.93 -16.55 19.31
CA GLY A 294 -2.29 -17.94 19.07
C GLY A 294 -3.52 -18.39 19.85
N CYS A 295 -3.73 -17.92 21.09
CA CYS A 295 -4.96 -18.17 21.84
C CYS A 295 -6.18 -17.50 21.19
N VAL A 296 -6.04 -16.29 20.64
CA VAL A 296 -7.12 -15.66 19.88
C VAL A 296 -7.38 -16.42 18.59
N CYS A 297 -6.35 -16.85 17.85
CA CYS A 297 -6.51 -17.64 16.63
C CYS A 297 -7.10 -19.04 16.90
N MET A 298 -6.85 -19.63 18.07
CA MET A 298 -7.49 -20.88 18.49
C MET A 298 -9.01 -20.70 18.65
N ALA A 299 -9.46 -19.55 19.14
CA ALA A 299 -10.87 -19.21 19.30
C ALA A 299 -11.51 -18.64 18.03
N LEU A 300 -10.72 -17.98 17.17
CA LEU A 300 -11.11 -17.27 15.95
C LEU A 300 -10.05 -17.52 14.86
N PRO A 301 -10.05 -18.71 14.21
CA PRO A 301 -9.03 -19.12 13.25
C PRO A 301 -8.93 -18.19 12.02
N GLU A 302 -9.99 -17.46 11.68
CA GLU A 302 -10.01 -16.46 10.62
C GLU A 302 -9.00 -15.31 10.86
N CYS A 303 -8.64 -15.07 12.13
CA CYS A 303 -7.77 -13.96 12.52
C CYS A 303 -6.28 -14.25 12.28
N GLN A 304 -5.93 -15.49 11.93
CA GLN A 304 -4.56 -15.92 11.64
C GLN A 304 -4.01 -15.27 10.36
N PHE A 305 -2.68 -15.15 10.26
CA PHE A 305 -1.96 -14.59 9.12
C PHE A 305 -2.41 -13.17 8.74
N TRP A 306 -1.93 -12.63 7.63
CA TRP A 306 -2.29 -11.28 7.20
C TRP A 306 -3.74 -11.13 6.73
N GLY A 307 -4.45 -12.24 6.49
CA GLY A 307 -5.88 -12.25 6.21
C GLY A 307 -6.24 -12.33 4.74
N GLU A 308 -5.30 -12.29 3.79
CA GLU A 308 -5.60 -12.38 2.35
C GLU A 308 -6.33 -13.68 2.00
N GLN A 309 -5.78 -14.84 2.40
CA GLN A 309 -6.39 -16.12 2.10
C GLN A 309 -7.67 -16.37 2.91
N GLN A 310 -7.73 -15.88 4.15
CA GLN A 310 -8.90 -15.96 5.01
C GLN A 310 -10.02 -15.01 4.55
N LEU A 311 -9.70 -14.00 3.74
CA LEU A 311 -10.65 -12.97 3.31
C LEU A 311 -11.81 -13.59 2.54
N GLN A 312 -11.57 -14.60 1.69
CA GLN A 312 -12.63 -15.24 0.92
C GLN A 312 -13.72 -15.85 1.82
N SER A 313 -13.32 -16.55 2.89
CA SER A 313 -14.25 -17.12 3.88
C SER A 313 -15.00 -16.04 4.66
N VAL A 314 -14.38 -14.88 4.89
CA VAL A 314 -15.10 -13.72 5.44
C VAL A 314 -16.08 -13.16 4.41
N LEU A 315 -15.68 -13.07 3.14
CA LEU A 315 -16.49 -12.47 2.08
C LEU A 315 -17.81 -13.23 1.87
N ASP A 316 -17.74 -14.56 1.87
CA ASP A 316 -18.88 -15.45 1.63
C ASP A 316 -19.53 -16.02 2.90
N GLN A 317 -19.16 -15.48 4.06
CA GLN A 317 -19.71 -15.84 5.38
C GLN A 317 -19.51 -17.32 5.75
N GLY A 318 -18.35 -17.90 5.44
CA GLY A 318 -17.97 -19.26 5.81
C GLY A 318 -18.42 -20.33 4.81
N ALA A 319 -18.77 -19.93 3.58
CA ALA A 319 -19.04 -20.88 2.50
C ALA A 319 -17.74 -21.49 1.97
N THR A 320 -16.70 -20.69 1.83
CA THR A 320 -15.35 -21.19 1.54
C THR A 320 -14.69 -21.66 2.83
N ARG A 321 -14.13 -22.87 2.79
CA ARG A 321 -13.33 -23.44 3.88
C ARG A 321 -12.13 -22.55 4.17
N LEU A 322 -11.85 -22.31 5.45
CA LEU A 322 -10.65 -21.62 5.88
C LEU A 322 -9.40 -22.44 5.54
N PRO A 323 -8.41 -21.82 4.89
CA PRO A 323 -7.14 -22.46 4.59
C PRO A 323 -6.43 -22.82 5.90
N PHE A 324 -5.75 -23.98 5.92
CA PHE A 324 -5.06 -24.57 7.07
C PHE A 324 -5.97 -25.01 8.23
N ALA A 325 -6.77 -24.08 8.78
CA ALA A 325 -7.55 -24.32 10.00
C ALA A 325 -8.74 -25.28 9.82
N SER A 326 -9.42 -25.25 8.67
CA SER A 326 -10.58 -26.13 8.39
C SER A 326 -10.29 -27.20 7.33
N GLU A 327 -9.06 -27.21 6.80
CA GLU A 327 -8.57 -28.27 5.92
C GLU A 327 -8.10 -29.48 6.72
N VAL A 328 -7.60 -29.25 7.95
CA VAL A 328 -7.20 -30.30 8.90
C VAL A 328 -8.37 -30.58 9.84
N GLU A 329 -8.87 -31.81 9.83
CA GLU A 329 -10.01 -32.21 10.66
C GLU A 329 -9.73 -31.99 12.16
N GLY A 330 -10.65 -31.30 12.85
CA GLY A 330 -10.56 -31.05 14.29
C GLY A 330 -9.71 -29.85 14.71
N MET A 331 -8.98 -29.22 13.79
CA MET A 331 -8.14 -28.05 14.10
C MET A 331 -8.98 -26.80 14.43
N ASP A 332 -10.17 -26.66 13.86
CA ASP A 332 -11.15 -25.62 14.17
C ASP A 332 -12.15 -25.99 15.28
N GLY A 333 -11.95 -27.13 15.96
CA GLY A 333 -12.91 -27.69 16.91
C GLY A 333 -13.22 -26.84 18.14
N TRP A 334 -12.35 -25.88 18.49
CA TRP A 334 -12.55 -24.93 19.60
C TRP A 334 -12.92 -23.52 19.13
N SER A 335 -13.23 -23.35 17.85
CA SER A 335 -13.66 -22.06 17.33
C SER A 335 -14.99 -21.63 17.95
N ILE A 336 -15.04 -20.39 18.46
CA ILE A 336 -16.27 -19.79 18.99
C ILE A 336 -17.26 -19.52 17.86
N CYS A 337 -16.73 -19.08 16.72
CA CYS A 337 -17.49 -18.83 15.50
C CYS A 337 -17.16 -19.94 14.52
N LYS A 338 -18.10 -20.85 14.29
CA LYS A 338 -17.87 -21.95 13.36
C LYS A 338 -17.45 -21.37 12.01
N PRO A 339 -16.24 -21.73 11.54
CA PRO A 339 -15.71 -21.11 10.34
C PRO A 339 -16.44 -21.59 9.08
N THR A 340 -17.01 -22.80 9.15
CA THR A 340 -17.77 -23.46 8.10
C THR A 340 -19.26 -23.48 8.43
N GLY A 341 -20.09 -23.07 7.47
CA GLY A 341 -21.55 -23.03 7.60
C GLY A 341 -22.13 -21.76 6.98
N ARG A 342 -23.20 -21.92 6.19
CA ARG A 342 -23.86 -20.79 5.52
C ARG A 342 -24.64 -20.00 6.57
N GLN A 343 -24.27 -18.73 6.77
CA GLN A 343 -24.79 -17.73 7.73
C GLN A 343 -23.99 -17.64 9.05
N ARG A 344 -23.05 -16.68 9.10
CA ARG A 344 -22.46 -16.18 10.35
C ARG A 344 -23.42 -15.22 11.01
N THR A 345 -23.49 -15.18 12.33
CA THR A 345 -24.28 -14.16 13.05
C THR A 345 -23.54 -12.82 13.10
N THR A 346 -24.28 -11.71 13.29
CA THR A 346 -23.69 -10.38 13.47
C THR A 346 -22.67 -10.35 14.62
N GLY A 347 -22.97 -11.06 15.70
CA GLY A 347 -22.05 -11.21 16.84
C GLY A 347 -20.71 -11.81 16.42
N CYS A 348 -20.74 -12.88 15.63
CA CYS A 348 -19.53 -13.51 15.10
C CYS A 348 -18.74 -12.61 14.16
N SER A 349 -19.41 -11.88 13.26
CA SER A 349 -18.76 -10.89 12.39
C SER A 349 -18.04 -9.79 13.16
N ILE A 350 -18.64 -9.30 14.25
CA ILE A 350 -18.01 -8.29 15.13
C ILE A 350 -16.84 -8.90 15.89
N MET A 351 -17.01 -10.10 16.47
CA MET A 351 -15.93 -10.79 17.20
C MET A 351 -14.72 -11.05 16.31
N ILE A 352 -14.92 -11.52 15.07
CA ILE A 352 -13.85 -11.73 14.09
C ILE A 352 -13.15 -10.41 13.73
N ALA A 353 -13.92 -9.32 13.55
CA ALA A 353 -13.33 -8.01 13.29
C ALA A 353 -12.46 -7.53 14.46
N VAL A 354 -12.97 -7.60 15.69
CA VAL A 354 -12.22 -7.23 16.91
C VAL A 354 -11.01 -8.14 17.11
N GLY A 355 -11.20 -9.45 16.93
CA GLY A 355 -10.12 -10.45 16.97
C GLY A 355 -9.00 -10.08 16.01
N LYS A 356 -9.32 -9.70 14.77
CA LYS A 356 -8.32 -9.29 13.78
C LYS A 356 -7.58 -8.02 14.19
N VAL A 357 -8.27 -7.04 14.77
CA VAL A 357 -7.63 -5.82 15.29
C VAL A 357 -6.62 -6.18 16.40
N ILE A 358 -7.01 -7.06 17.32
CA ILE A 358 -6.17 -7.52 18.44
C ILE A 358 -4.97 -8.31 17.91
N THR A 359 -5.18 -9.32 17.08
CA THR A 359 -4.09 -10.16 16.56
C THR A 359 -3.10 -9.33 15.75
N THR A 360 -3.58 -8.41 14.92
CA THR A 360 -2.71 -7.51 14.14
C THR A 360 -1.93 -6.54 15.05
N GLY A 361 -2.60 -5.94 16.04
CA GLY A 361 -1.97 -5.01 16.98
C GLY A 361 -0.88 -5.67 17.82
N LEU A 362 -1.14 -6.86 18.35
CA LEU A 362 -0.15 -7.65 19.10
C LEU A 362 1.00 -8.12 18.21
N SER A 363 0.69 -8.59 16.99
CA SER A 363 1.71 -9.04 16.04
C SER A 363 2.66 -7.91 15.64
N LEU A 364 2.13 -6.72 15.34
CA LEU A 364 2.95 -5.53 15.05
C LEU A 364 3.76 -5.03 16.25
N SER A 365 3.32 -5.35 17.47
CA SER A 365 4.02 -4.97 18.71
C SER A 365 5.26 -5.85 18.98
N THR A 366 5.37 -7.01 18.35
CA THR A 366 6.57 -7.88 18.42
C THR A 366 7.80 -7.24 17.78
N GLY A 367 7.61 -6.27 16.87
CA GLY A 367 8.69 -5.63 16.11
C GLY A 367 9.29 -6.52 15.02
N LEU A 368 8.74 -7.71 14.77
CA LEU A 368 9.15 -8.56 13.65
C LEU A 368 8.75 -7.93 12.31
N PRO A 369 9.54 -8.13 11.24
CA PRO A 369 9.26 -7.54 9.93
C PRO A 369 7.99 -8.12 9.31
N GLY A 370 7.01 -7.24 9.06
CA GLY A 370 5.76 -7.60 8.42
C GLY A 370 4.82 -6.40 8.25
N GLY A 371 3.96 -6.47 7.23
CA GLY A 371 2.93 -5.49 6.92
C GLY A 371 1.58 -5.81 7.57
N HIS A 372 0.61 -4.92 7.40
CA HIS A 372 -0.78 -5.15 7.81
C HIS A 372 -1.75 -4.73 6.70
N PHE A 373 -1.34 -4.82 5.44
CA PHE A 373 -2.08 -4.29 4.29
C PHE A 373 -3.51 -4.85 4.21
N TRP A 374 -3.67 -6.17 4.38
CA TRP A 374 -4.97 -6.83 4.26
C TRP A 374 -5.85 -6.76 5.51
N ALA A 375 -5.26 -6.56 6.69
CA ALA A 375 -5.99 -6.58 7.95
C ALA A 375 -7.14 -5.54 8.04
N PRO A 376 -7.01 -4.27 7.62
CA PRO A 376 -8.13 -3.35 7.64
C PRO A 376 -9.17 -3.63 6.54
N LEU A 377 -8.78 -4.25 5.40
CA LEU A 377 -9.76 -4.75 4.42
C LEU A 377 -10.60 -5.87 5.02
N PHE A 378 -9.94 -6.80 5.71
CA PHE A 378 -10.58 -7.91 6.41
C PHE A 378 -11.55 -7.40 7.49
N VAL A 379 -11.15 -6.42 8.29
CA VAL A 379 -12.02 -5.79 9.29
C VAL A 379 -13.23 -5.12 8.62
N GLY A 380 -13.01 -4.38 7.53
CA GLY A 380 -14.09 -3.77 6.74
C GLY A 380 -15.07 -4.80 6.17
N ALA A 381 -14.56 -5.90 5.60
CA ALA A 381 -15.37 -7.00 5.08
C ALA A 381 -16.20 -7.69 6.18
N SER A 382 -15.57 -7.98 7.31
CA SER A 382 -16.25 -8.64 8.44
C SER A 382 -17.37 -7.77 9.00
N LEU A 383 -17.11 -6.48 9.20
CA LEU A 383 -18.12 -5.55 9.69
C LEU A 383 -19.25 -5.30 8.68
N ALA A 384 -18.93 -5.28 7.38
CA ALA A 384 -19.95 -5.17 6.33
C ALA A 384 -20.98 -6.30 6.39
N ASN A 385 -20.54 -7.54 6.65
CA ASN A 385 -21.45 -8.67 6.85
C ASN A 385 -22.36 -8.48 8.07
N GLY A 386 -21.80 -7.97 9.18
CA GLY A 386 -22.59 -7.66 10.38
C GLY A 386 -23.64 -6.57 10.12
N VAL A 387 -23.26 -5.50 9.41
CA VAL A 387 -24.18 -4.42 9.02
C VAL A 387 -25.28 -4.94 8.10
N ALA A 388 -24.94 -5.79 7.13
CA ALA A 388 -25.90 -6.35 6.17
C ALA A 388 -26.97 -7.24 6.82
N GLN A 389 -26.70 -7.81 8.00
CA GLN A 389 -27.68 -8.60 8.76
C GLN A 389 -28.62 -7.74 9.60
N ILE A 390 -28.13 -6.61 10.13
CA ILE A 390 -28.96 -5.66 10.90
C ILE A 390 -29.86 -4.86 9.94
N TYR A 391 -29.27 -4.43 8.82
CA TYR A 391 -29.96 -3.68 7.76
C TYR A 391 -29.80 -4.46 6.46
N PRO A 392 -30.82 -5.28 6.08
CA PRO A 392 -30.82 -5.99 4.81
C PRO A 392 -30.73 -4.99 3.66
N ASN A 393 -29.51 -4.77 3.16
CA ASN A 393 -29.28 -3.85 2.07
C ASN A 393 -29.60 -4.55 0.74
N LYS A 394 -30.25 -3.83 -0.16
CA LYS A 394 -30.48 -4.25 -1.56
C LYS A 394 -29.17 -4.48 -2.33
N TYR A 395 -28.04 -3.94 -1.84
CA TYR A 395 -26.71 -4.03 -2.47
C TYR A 395 -25.61 -4.49 -1.49
N PRO A 396 -25.63 -5.73 -1.00
CA PRO A 396 -24.71 -6.21 0.03
C PRO A 396 -23.25 -6.26 -0.46
N THR A 397 -23.02 -6.79 -1.67
CA THR A 397 -21.68 -6.88 -2.26
C THR A 397 -21.03 -5.53 -2.52
N ILE A 398 -21.81 -4.56 -2.99
CA ILE A 398 -21.34 -3.18 -3.15
C ILE A 398 -20.94 -2.62 -1.78
N THR A 399 -21.83 -2.71 -0.79
CA THR A 399 -21.56 -2.22 0.58
C THR A 399 -20.28 -2.82 1.16
N GLN A 400 -20.07 -4.12 0.94
CA GLN A 400 -18.88 -4.83 1.39
C GLN A 400 -17.59 -4.29 0.76
N LEU A 401 -17.54 -4.18 -0.57
CA LEU A 401 -16.40 -3.59 -1.28
C LEU A 401 -16.12 -2.15 -0.84
N LEU A 402 -17.18 -1.35 -0.69
CA LEU A 402 -17.07 0.05 -0.28
C LEU A 402 -16.55 0.21 1.16
N LEU A 403 -17.00 -0.64 2.09
CA LEU A 403 -16.53 -0.65 3.48
C LEU A 403 -15.10 -1.18 3.60
N MET A 404 -14.70 -2.17 2.79
CA MET A 404 -13.31 -2.62 2.72
C MET A 404 -12.38 -1.45 2.34
N GLY A 405 -12.64 -0.80 1.20
CA GLY A 405 -11.80 0.29 0.71
C GLY A 405 -11.75 1.48 1.67
N SER A 406 -12.90 1.89 2.19
CA SER A 406 -13.00 3.03 3.11
C SER A 406 -12.43 2.77 4.51
N ALA A 407 -12.45 1.54 5.02
CA ALA A 407 -11.79 1.17 6.28
C ALA A 407 -10.26 1.07 6.14
N TRP A 408 -9.78 0.74 4.95
CA TRP A 408 -8.35 0.66 4.64
C TRP A 408 -7.71 2.04 4.48
N ALA A 409 -8.40 2.97 3.80
CA ALA A 409 -7.87 4.27 3.39
C ALA A 409 -7.25 5.13 4.52
N PRO A 410 -7.81 5.21 5.75
CA PRO A 410 -7.25 6.04 6.81
C PRO A 410 -5.85 5.62 7.28
N SER A 411 -5.51 4.33 7.14
CA SER A 411 -4.23 3.80 7.62
C SER A 411 -3.08 4.10 6.66
N PHE A 412 -3.32 3.98 5.36
CA PHE A 412 -2.27 4.06 4.33
C PHE A 412 -2.29 5.34 3.50
N LYS A 413 -3.44 6.02 3.42
CA LYS A 413 -3.64 7.25 2.62
C LYS A 413 -3.43 7.10 1.09
N CYS A 414 -3.41 5.87 0.56
CA CYS A 414 -3.31 5.60 -0.88
C CYS A 414 -4.69 5.38 -1.53
N GLY A 415 -5.31 6.42 -2.07
CA GLY A 415 -6.65 6.31 -2.66
C GLY A 415 -6.67 5.54 -3.98
N PHE A 416 -5.80 5.91 -4.92
CA PHE A 416 -5.76 5.30 -6.25
C PHE A 416 -5.36 3.83 -6.19
N GLY A 417 -4.36 3.50 -5.38
CA GLY A 417 -3.89 2.13 -5.19
C GLY A 417 -5.02 1.20 -4.75
N ILE A 418 -5.75 1.55 -3.68
CA ILE A 418 -6.77 0.64 -3.14
C ILE A 418 -8.01 0.52 -4.04
N MET A 419 -8.42 1.60 -4.71
CA MET A 419 -9.55 1.55 -5.66
C MET A 419 -9.25 0.59 -6.80
N LEU A 420 -8.03 0.65 -7.35
CA LEU A 420 -7.62 -0.27 -8.40
C LEU A 420 -7.49 -1.69 -7.88
N ILE A 421 -6.78 -1.91 -6.75
CA ILE A 421 -6.61 -3.25 -6.16
C ILE A 421 -7.97 -3.92 -5.96
N LEU A 422 -8.93 -3.26 -5.31
CA LEU A 422 -10.25 -3.85 -5.09
C LEU A 422 -11.04 -4.10 -6.37
N THR A 423 -10.89 -3.25 -7.38
CA THR A 423 -11.57 -3.42 -8.67
C THR A 423 -11.00 -4.63 -9.43
N VAL A 424 -9.68 -4.80 -9.45
CA VAL A 424 -9.01 -5.86 -10.22
C VAL A 424 -8.96 -7.20 -9.48
N THR A 425 -9.09 -7.22 -8.15
CA THR A 425 -9.16 -8.46 -7.38
C THR A 425 -10.51 -9.19 -7.50
N VAL A 426 -11.51 -8.60 -8.15
CA VAL A 426 -12.78 -9.25 -8.45
C VAL A 426 -12.55 -10.36 -9.49
N ARG A 427 -12.76 -11.62 -9.10
CA ARG A 427 -12.62 -12.79 -10.00
C ARG A 427 -13.71 -12.87 -11.06
N SER A 428 -14.89 -12.30 -10.76
CA SER A 428 -16.11 -12.39 -11.56
C SER A 428 -16.14 -11.59 -12.87
N PHE A 429 -15.00 -11.22 -13.47
CA PHE A 429 -14.96 -10.77 -14.87
C PHE A 429 -15.14 -11.93 -15.86
N GLU A 430 -15.20 -13.17 -15.36
CA GLU A 430 -15.38 -14.38 -16.14
C GLU A 430 -16.86 -14.52 -16.54
N ASN A 431 -17.15 -14.23 -17.81
CA ASN A 431 -18.43 -14.52 -18.44
C ASN A 431 -18.53 -16.04 -18.67
N ASP A 432 -18.92 -16.82 -17.66
CA ASP A 432 -19.40 -18.17 -17.92
C ASP A 432 -20.77 -18.05 -18.59
N ILE A 433 -20.79 -18.19 -19.93
CA ILE A 433 -21.96 -18.05 -20.82
C ILE A 433 -23.08 -19.04 -20.45
N THR A 434 -22.82 -20.01 -19.57
CA THR A 434 -23.69 -21.13 -19.24
C THR A 434 -24.37 -21.04 -17.86
N GLU A 435 -23.97 -20.10 -16.98
CA GLU A 435 -24.62 -19.92 -15.66
C GLU A 435 -25.33 -18.56 -15.50
N PRO A 436 -26.51 -18.50 -14.85
CA PRO A 436 -27.28 -17.26 -14.65
C PRO A 436 -26.61 -16.25 -13.69
N THR A 437 -25.45 -16.57 -13.12
CA THR A 437 -24.55 -15.67 -12.37
C THR A 437 -23.76 -14.70 -13.28
N SER A 438 -23.77 -14.94 -14.61
CA SER A 438 -23.18 -14.11 -15.68
C SER A 438 -23.80 -12.72 -15.85
N ASN A 439 -24.74 -12.33 -14.99
CA ASN A 439 -25.49 -11.07 -15.09
C ASN A 439 -24.97 -9.97 -14.15
N SER A 440 -23.83 -10.17 -13.50
CA SER A 440 -23.33 -9.21 -12.52
C SER A 440 -22.57 -8.05 -13.16
N ASN A 441 -23.00 -6.82 -12.90
CA ASN A 441 -22.39 -5.62 -13.48
C ASN A 441 -21.38 -4.98 -12.51
N PHE A 442 -20.12 -5.43 -12.57
CA PHE A 442 -19.03 -4.88 -11.75
C PHE A 442 -18.51 -3.52 -12.24
N SER A 443 -18.96 -2.99 -13.39
CA SER A 443 -18.52 -1.67 -13.88
C SER A 443 -18.85 -0.53 -12.91
N ALA A 444 -19.91 -0.68 -12.10
CA ALA A 444 -20.30 0.30 -11.08
C ALA A 444 -19.37 0.34 -9.86
N VAL A 445 -18.51 -0.68 -9.65
CA VAL A 445 -17.67 -0.78 -8.46
C VAL A 445 -16.65 0.35 -8.39
N LEU A 446 -15.92 0.62 -9.48
CA LEU A 446 -14.88 1.64 -9.47
C LEU A 446 -15.42 3.06 -9.19
N PRO A 447 -16.48 3.55 -9.89
CA PRO A 447 -17.07 4.86 -9.56
C PRO A 447 -17.55 4.98 -8.12
N LEU A 448 -18.17 3.93 -7.57
CA LEU A 448 -18.65 3.93 -6.18
C LEU A 448 -17.48 3.87 -5.17
N LEU A 449 -16.42 3.12 -5.48
CA LEU A 449 -15.20 3.08 -4.67
C LEU A 449 -14.53 4.45 -4.60
N VAL A 450 -14.49 5.19 -5.71
CA VAL A 450 -13.99 6.57 -5.73
C VAL A 450 -14.74 7.41 -4.69
N VAL A 451 -16.07 7.42 -4.73
CA VAL A 451 -16.88 8.21 -3.79
C VAL A 451 -16.67 7.76 -2.34
N SER A 452 -16.72 6.45 -2.06
CA SER A 452 -16.55 5.92 -0.70
C SER A 452 -15.16 6.19 -0.13
N VAL A 453 -14.10 5.88 -0.88
CA VAL A 453 -12.72 6.03 -0.42
C VAL A 453 -12.35 7.49 -0.23
N TYR A 454 -12.72 8.40 -1.15
CA TYR A 454 -12.45 9.82 -0.96
C TYR A 454 -13.29 10.43 0.17
N SER A 455 -14.54 9.99 0.38
CA SER A 455 -15.33 10.40 1.56
C SER A 455 -14.63 9.99 2.86
N SER A 456 -14.07 8.78 2.92
CA SER A 456 -13.25 8.32 4.05
C SER A 456 -11.99 9.15 4.24
N LEU A 457 -11.23 9.42 3.18
CA LEU A 457 -10.00 10.22 3.25
C LEU A 457 -10.26 11.65 3.71
N LEU A 458 -11.33 12.28 3.22
CA LEU A 458 -11.74 13.64 3.60
C LEU A 458 -12.14 13.70 5.08
N THR A 459 -13.01 12.80 5.54
CA THR A 459 -13.48 12.78 6.93
C THR A 459 -12.38 12.39 7.93
N THR A 460 -11.37 11.64 7.48
CA THR A 460 -10.26 11.16 8.33
C THR A 460 -8.94 11.89 8.09
N ARG A 461 -8.95 13.08 7.46
CA ARG A 461 -7.75 13.87 7.14
C ARG A 461 -6.90 14.24 8.36
N SER A 462 -7.48 14.33 9.56
CA SER A 462 -6.71 14.62 10.77
C SER A 462 -5.93 13.42 11.31
N PHE A 463 -6.32 12.19 10.94
CA PHE A 463 -5.71 10.97 11.45
C PHE A 463 -4.46 10.58 10.64
N ARG A 464 -3.35 10.32 11.36
CA ARG A 464 -2.09 9.84 10.80
C ARG A 464 -1.64 8.56 11.51
N PHE A 465 -1.63 7.45 10.77
CA PHE A 465 -1.07 6.19 11.28
C PHE A 465 0.46 6.18 11.12
N TYR A 466 0.94 6.38 9.90
CA TYR A 466 2.36 6.59 9.61
C TYR A 466 2.70 8.08 9.75
N LYS A 467 3.68 8.38 10.62
CA LYS A 467 4.04 9.77 10.95
C LYS A 467 5.00 10.38 9.94
N SER A 468 5.68 9.55 9.17
CA SER A 468 6.60 9.96 8.11
C SER A 468 5.89 10.51 6.87
N GLN A 469 4.61 10.19 6.68
CA GLN A 469 3.84 10.65 5.54
C GLN A 469 3.68 12.17 5.59
N SER A 470 4.08 12.84 4.51
CA SER A 470 4.04 14.29 4.36
C SER A 470 3.69 14.66 2.92
N HIS A 471 3.30 15.92 2.69
CA HIS A 471 3.22 16.44 1.33
C HIS A 471 4.63 16.71 0.80
N ARG A 472 4.86 16.60 -0.52
CA ARG A 472 6.12 16.97 -1.17
C ARG A 472 6.52 18.42 -0.86
N GLY A 473 5.54 19.33 -0.79
CA GLY A 473 5.77 20.74 -0.43
C GLY A 473 6.30 20.95 0.99
N ASP A 474 6.01 20.03 1.92
CA ASP A 474 6.49 20.08 3.31
C ASP A 474 7.85 19.39 3.47
N VAL A 475 8.35 18.71 2.43
CA VAL A 475 9.67 18.08 2.44
C VAL A 475 10.69 19.20 2.31
N VAL A 476 11.32 19.57 3.44
CA VAL A 476 12.49 20.47 3.45
C VAL A 476 13.53 19.88 2.49
N SER A 477 13.67 20.49 1.32
CA SER A 477 14.67 20.11 0.35
C SER A 477 16.02 20.33 1.02
N VAL A 478 16.73 19.25 1.32
CA VAL A 478 18.15 19.37 1.67
C VAL A 478 18.84 20.06 0.49
N PRO A 479 19.75 21.03 0.70
CA PRO A 479 20.42 21.75 -0.41
C PRO A 479 21.04 20.81 -1.46
N GLU A 480 21.42 19.60 -1.05
CA GLU A 480 21.90 18.53 -1.95
C GLU A 480 20.88 18.08 -3.01
N ASN A 481 19.58 18.22 -2.78
CA ASN A 481 18.53 17.93 -3.77
C ASN A 481 18.48 18.96 -4.92
N LEU A 482 19.19 20.09 -4.77
CA LEU A 482 19.32 21.15 -5.78
C LEU A 482 20.70 21.13 -6.46
N CYS A 483 21.57 20.18 -6.12
CA CYS A 483 22.94 20.13 -6.63
C CYS A 483 23.02 19.23 -7.88
N GLU A 484 23.85 19.64 -8.84
CA GLU A 484 24.20 18.81 -9.99
C GLU A 484 24.86 17.49 -9.57
N PRO A 485 24.64 16.40 -10.31
CA PRO A 485 25.37 15.14 -10.12
C PRO A 485 26.88 15.36 -10.06
N GLY A 486 27.51 14.85 -9.00
CA GLY A 486 28.97 14.90 -8.83
C GLY A 486 29.54 16.21 -8.28
N LYS A 487 28.71 17.20 -7.91
CA LYS A 487 29.17 18.42 -7.23
C LYS A 487 28.66 18.49 -5.80
N ALA A 488 29.57 18.64 -4.84
CA ALA A 488 29.23 18.86 -3.45
C ALA A 488 28.67 20.29 -3.26
N GLY A 489 27.38 20.38 -2.92
CA GLY A 489 26.85 21.41 -2.02
C GLY A 489 26.94 22.89 -2.45
N GLN A 490 26.65 23.23 -3.70
CA GLN A 490 26.36 24.63 -4.05
C GLN A 490 24.95 24.76 -4.66
N PRO A 491 23.98 25.38 -3.95
CA PRO A 491 22.65 25.61 -4.49
C PRO A 491 22.72 26.62 -5.65
N LEU A 492 21.93 26.38 -6.69
CA LEU A 492 21.66 27.35 -7.76
C LEU A 492 20.92 28.57 -7.20
N MET A 493 21.66 29.55 -6.70
CA MET A 493 21.25 30.95 -6.69
C MET A 493 22.44 31.83 -7.07
N ASN A 494 22.50 32.20 -8.35
CA ASN A 494 23.25 33.38 -8.77
C ASN A 494 22.51 34.62 -8.24
N VAL A 495 22.83 35.05 -7.01
CA VAL A 495 22.68 36.45 -6.63
C VAL A 495 24.07 37.05 -6.64
N SER A 496 24.43 37.64 -7.76
CA SER A 496 25.64 38.44 -7.91
C SER A 496 25.56 39.65 -6.98
N TRP A 497 26.29 39.63 -5.88
CA TRP A 497 26.66 40.86 -5.20
C TRP A 497 27.93 41.39 -5.83
N SER A 498 27.80 42.54 -6.51
CA SER A 498 28.91 43.28 -7.10
C SER A 498 29.93 43.69 -6.04
N ASN A 499 31.21 43.46 -6.36
CA ASN A 499 32.39 43.85 -5.60
C ASN A 499 32.38 45.32 -5.16
N GLY A 500 32.92 45.58 -3.96
CA GLY A 500 33.29 46.92 -3.53
C GLY A 500 33.95 47.00 -2.16
N ALA A 501 35.28 46.84 -2.13
CA ALA A 501 36.23 47.33 -1.13
C ALA A 501 36.32 46.63 0.26
N THR A 502 37.44 45.93 0.47
CA THR A 502 38.20 45.83 1.73
C THR A 502 38.80 47.22 2.09
N PRO A 503 39.26 47.53 3.34
CA PRO A 503 39.95 46.61 4.23
C PRO A 503 39.84 46.82 5.78
N THR A 504 40.49 45.89 6.49
CA THR A 504 41.19 46.02 7.78
C THR A 504 40.40 46.07 9.11
N GLY A 505 40.69 45.08 9.96
CA GLY A 505 41.14 45.36 11.33
C GLY A 505 40.22 44.96 12.48
N GLY A 506 40.65 43.96 13.26
CA GLY A 506 40.59 44.03 14.72
C GLY A 506 39.38 43.43 15.45
N ASN A 507 39.67 42.38 16.22
CA ASN A 507 39.13 42.04 17.55
C ASN A 507 37.62 41.86 17.77
N THR A 508 37.27 40.66 18.25
CA THR A 508 36.11 40.43 19.13
C THR A 508 36.42 41.02 20.52
N PRO A 509 35.42 41.50 21.29
CA PRO A 509 34.71 40.58 22.19
C PRO A 509 33.22 40.89 22.51
N ARG A 510 32.50 39.79 22.80
CA ARG A 510 31.42 39.53 23.78
C ARG A 510 30.47 40.64 24.29
N VAL A 511 29.17 40.35 24.07
CA VAL A 511 28.01 40.26 25.02
C VAL A 511 27.67 41.46 25.94
N GLY A 512 26.47 42.00 25.78
CA GLY A 512 25.71 42.75 26.82
C GLY A 512 24.48 43.50 26.25
N PRO A 513 23.26 43.35 26.81
CA PRO A 513 22.00 43.88 26.24
C PRO A 513 21.55 45.22 26.90
N PRO A 514 20.27 45.64 26.76
CA PRO A 514 19.71 46.62 25.82
C PRO A 514 19.43 48.01 26.45
N ALA A 515 19.22 49.06 25.65
CA ALA A 515 18.16 50.08 25.85
C ALA A 515 18.28 51.31 24.92
N ALA A 516 17.14 51.61 24.28
CA ALA A 516 16.49 52.92 24.13
C ALA A 516 17.23 54.15 23.56
N GLY A 517 16.69 54.66 22.44
CA GLY A 517 16.41 56.11 22.32
C GLY A 517 16.67 56.78 20.96
N HIS A 518 15.58 56.94 20.18
CA HIS A 518 15.28 58.03 19.22
C HIS A 518 16.18 58.21 17.96
N ASN A 519 15.69 58.37 16.73
CA ASN A 519 14.42 58.93 16.23
C ASN A 519 14.19 58.60 14.73
N ASN A 520 12.89 58.61 14.33
CA ASN A 520 12.30 58.79 12.98
C ASN A 520 12.52 57.66 11.95
N SER A 521 11.55 57.17 11.17
CA SER A 521 10.18 57.57 10.85
C SER A 521 9.46 56.42 10.11
N ALA A 522 8.17 56.22 10.42
CA ALA A 522 7.07 55.63 9.63
C ALA A 522 7.35 54.52 8.57
N TYR A 523 6.81 53.32 8.82
CA TYR A 523 6.45 52.33 7.80
C TYR A 523 4.95 52.03 7.88
N PRO A 524 4.18 52.12 6.78
CA PRO A 524 2.94 51.39 6.64
C PRO A 524 3.19 50.03 5.99
N SER A 525 2.22 49.16 6.26
CA SER A 525 2.10 47.77 5.88
C SER A 525 1.87 47.53 4.38
N THR A 526 2.20 46.29 4.00
CA THR A 526 1.55 45.39 3.02
C THR A 526 1.96 45.35 1.54
N SER A 527 2.22 44.10 1.12
CA SER A 527 1.94 43.44 -0.17
C SER A 527 2.66 43.91 -1.44
N LEU A 528 3.40 42.98 -2.06
CA LEU A 528 3.99 43.13 -3.38
C LEU A 528 3.42 42.04 -4.32
N LEU A 529 2.45 42.46 -5.13
CA LEU A 529 2.01 41.79 -6.35
C LEU A 529 2.84 42.35 -7.52
N LEU A 530 3.27 41.44 -8.40
CA LEU A 530 4.01 41.72 -9.63
C LEU A 530 3.15 42.52 -10.63
N GLY A 531 3.75 43.54 -11.23
CA GLY A 531 3.11 44.45 -12.18
C GLY A 531 3.02 43.91 -13.62
N GLY A 532 2.03 44.43 -14.34
CA GLY A 532 1.90 44.39 -15.79
C GLY A 532 1.08 45.60 -16.24
N GLU A 533 1.65 46.42 -17.11
CA GLU A 533 1.22 47.76 -17.50
C GLU A 533 -0.16 47.82 -18.20
N ARG A 534 -0.86 48.95 -18.04
CA ARG A 534 -1.95 49.43 -18.91
C ARG A 534 -1.69 50.89 -19.26
N PRO A 535 -1.97 51.36 -20.49
CA PRO A 535 -2.10 52.78 -20.77
C PRO A 535 -3.57 53.23 -20.66
N GLY A 536 -3.76 54.40 -20.05
CA GLY A 536 -4.62 55.47 -20.57
C GLY A 536 -6.13 55.48 -20.27
N LEU A 537 -6.50 56.49 -19.48
CA LEU A 537 -7.75 57.26 -19.45
C LEU A 537 -9.04 56.69 -18.82
N GLY A 538 -9.47 57.36 -17.73
CA GLY A 538 -10.68 58.19 -17.79
C GLY A 538 -11.95 57.64 -17.14
N ASN A 539 -12.22 58.11 -15.91
CA ASN A 539 -13.48 58.04 -15.14
C ASN A 539 -14.78 58.22 -15.95
N LEU A 540 -15.86 57.55 -15.54
CA LEU A 540 -17.08 58.13 -14.90
C LEU A 540 -18.28 57.17 -14.96
N ASP A 541 -18.84 56.91 -13.78
CA ASP A 541 -20.23 56.76 -13.32
C ASP A 541 -21.39 56.19 -14.19
N ASP A 542 -22.21 55.38 -13.47
CA ASP A 542 -23.66 55.12 -13.54
C ASP A 542 -24.39 54.98 -14.89
N ASP A 543 -24.98 53.79 -15.14
CA ASP A 543 -26.45 53.63 -15.34
C ASP A 543 -26.85 52.18 -15.76
N SER A 544 -28.04 51.76 -15.30
CA SER A 544 -28.98 50.79 -15.91
C SER A 544 -28.74 49.24 -15.90
N ILE A 545 -29.32 48.61 -14.87
CA ILE A 545 -30.28 47.46 -14.82
C ILE A 545 -30.92 46.99 -16.19
N PRO A 546 -31.65 45.85 -16.34
CA PRO A 546 -31.46 44.38 -16.18
C PRO A 546 -31.91 43.48 -17.40
N PHE A 547 -31.83 42.14 -17.21
CA PHE A 547 -32.82 41.09 -17.59
C PHE A 547 -32.84 40.37 -18.98
N TYR A 548 -33.05 39.04 -18.85
CA TYR A 548 -33.70 38.04 -19.73
C TYR A 548 -33.08 37.57 -21.05
N GLY A 549 -33.10 36.24 -21.26
CA GLY A 549 -33.26 35.66 -22.60
C GLY A 549 -32.66 34.26 -22.80
N SER A 550 -33.47 33.22 -22.54
CA SER A 550 -33.29 31.88 -23.13
C SER A 550 -33.44 31.94 -24.66
N ILE A 551 -32.63 31.21 -25.44
CA ILE A 551 -33.01 30.73 -26.78
C ILE A 551 -32.37 29.37 -27.07
N GLU A 552 -33.24 28.38 -27.32
CA GLU A 552 -32.98 27.13 -28.05
C GLU A 552 -32.59 27.40 -29.51
N GLY A 553 -31.77 26.52 -30.10
CA GLY A 553 -31.86 26.26 -31.54
C GLY A 553 -30.55 26.22 -32.33
N GLY A 554 -30.05 24.99 -32.54
CA GLY A 554 -29.77 24.43 -33.88
C GLY A 554 -28.62 25.00 -34.74
N ILE A 555 -27.72 24.09 -35.14
CA ILE A 555 -27.16 23.82 -36.49
C ILE A 555 -25.88 22.98 -36.25
N ILE A 556 -25.94 21.64 -36.24
CA ILE A 556 -25.70 20.71 -37.36
C ILE A 556 -24.37 20.94 -38.10
N GLY A 557 -23.45 19.98 -37.97
CA GLY A 557 -22.22 19.86 -38.75
C GLY A 557 -21.48 18.54 -38.56
N LYS A 558 -22.03 17.47 -39.15
CA LYS A 558 -21.40 16.20 -39.62
C LYS A 558 -20.41 15.44 -38.71
N ILE A 559 -20.87 14.28 -38.24
CA ILE A 559 -20.03 13.13 -37.86
C ILE A 559 -20.36 12.02 -38.88
N ASP A 560 -19.36 11.58 -39.65
CA ASP A 560 -19.48 10.45 -40.56
C ASP A 560 -19.38 9.13 -39.77
N THR A 561 -20.46 8.37 -39.87
CA THR A 561 -20.61 6.95 -39.52
C THR A 561 -19.67 6.05 -40.33
N VAL A 562 -18.89 5.19 -39.67
CA VAL A 562 -18.29 4.00 -40.29
C VAL A 562 -19.11 2.79 -39.88
N THR A 563 -19.67 2.17 -40.91
CA THR A 563 -20.62 1.06 -40.95
C THR A 563 -19.95 -0.27 -40.60
N LEU A 564 -20.67 -1.07 -39.81
CA LEU A 564 -20.48 -2.52 -39.63
C LEU A 564 -20.52 -3.24 -40.98
N ILE A 565 -19.53 -4.09 -41.27
CA ILE A 565 -19.62 -5.10 -42.32
C ILE A 565 -19.46 -6.48 -41.69
N SER A 566 -20.57 -7.19 -41.63
CA SER A 566 -20.62 -8.65 -41.57
C SER A 566 -20.19 -9.23 -42.92
N SER A 567 -19.26 -10.19 -42.94
CA SER A 567 -19.04 -11.03 -44.12
C SER A 567 -19.09 -12.50 -43.73
N SER A 568 -20.27 -13.08 -43.97
CA SER A 568 -20.48 -14.51 -44.20
C SER A 568 -19.67 -14.97 -45.42
N ALA A 569 -18.85 -16.01 -45.27
CA ALA A 569 -18.24 -16.72 -46.40
C ALA A 569 -18.98 -18.06 -46.63
N PRO A 570 -19.28 -18.43 -47.89
CA PRO A 570 -20.02 -19.64 -48.23
C PRO A 570 -19.09 -20.86 -48.35
N GLY A 571 -19.60 -22.04 -47.99
CA GLY A 571 -18.92 -23.32 -48.22
C GLY A 571 -19.00 -23.78 -49.68
N PRO A 572 -18.09 -24.66 -50.13
CA PRO A 572 -18.25 -25.40 -51.37
C PRO A 572 -18.87 -26.78 -51.10
N SER A 573 -19.81 -27.12 -51.97
CA SER A 573 -20.43 -28.41 -52.14
C SER A 573 -19.49 -29.47 -52.75
N GLY A 574 -19.56 -30.70 -52.26
CA GLY A 574 -19.79 -31.87 -53.13
C GLY A 574 -18.71 -32.95 -53.23
N ARG A 575 -19.16 -34.18 -52.97
CA ARG A 575 -18.63 -35.51 -53.39
C ARG A 575 -17.37 -35.98 -52.63
N ALA A 576 -17.25 -37.21 -52.14
CA ALA A 576 -17.99 -38.46 -52.30
C ALA A 576 -17.96 -39.26 -50.99
#